data_AF-E4XA37-F1
#
_entry.id   AF-E4XA37-F1
#
_cell.length_a   1.000
_cell.length_b   1.000
_cell.length_c   1.000
_cell.angle_alpha   90.00
_cell.angle_beta   90.00
_cell.angle_gamma   90.00
#
_symmetry.space_group_name_H-M   'P 1'
#
loop_
_entity.id
_entity.type
_entity.pdbx_description
1 polymer ?
#
loop_
_entity_poly.entity_id
_entity_poly.type
_entity_poly.pdbx_seq_one_letter_code
_entity_poly.pdbx_strand_id
1 'polypeptide(L)'
;MYCLDKLGPRKILSVSLLFNALVTLCLLYSGSAWQSFCLSIVFSASSVFCWNALNVANTSLIPIRVRSFATGSFNASNRLGGLFGSLLIGVFIESGCGYSVLSLFTMLILGAICSTLLPKS
;
A
#
# COMPACT_ATOMS: atom_id res chain seq x y z
N MET A 1 -1.18 12.61 -13.21
CA MET A 1 -0.01 12.24 -14.04
C MET A 1 1.10 13.28 -14.03
N TYR A 2 0.84 14.59 -13.99
CA TYR A 2 1.88 15.63 -13.90
C TYR A 2 2.85 15.54 -12.69
N CYS A 3 2.40 15.04 -11.53
CA CYS A 3 3.29 14.90 -10.37
C CYS A 3 4.29 13.74 -10.51
N LEU A 4 3.94 12.69 -11.28
CA LEU A 4 4.76 11.49 -11.47
C LEU A 4 6.04 11.75 -12.27
N ASP A 5 5.98 12.68 -13.23
CA ASP A 5 7.15 13.10 -14.03
C ASP A 5 8.14 13.98 -13.25
N LYS A 6 7.66 14.81 -12.31
CA LYS A 6 8.54 15.77 -11.60
C LYS A 6 9.17 15.24 -10.31
N LEU A 7 8.49 14.34 -9.57
CA LEU A 7 8.97 13.92 -8.24
C LEU A 7 9.70 12.56 -8.23
N GLY A 8 9.64 11.81 -9.32
CA GLY A 8 10.14 10.44 -9.39
C GLY A 8 9.16 9.46 -8.74
N PRO A 9 8.83 8.33 -9.41
CA PRO A 9 7.79 7.40 -8.97
C PRO A 9 8.03 6.83 -7.57
N ARG A 10 9.30 6.77 -7.14
CA ARG A 10 9.73 6.23 -5.85
C ARG A 10 9.34 7.12 -4.66
N LYS A 11 9.48 8.45 -4.78
CA LYS A 11 9.13 9.38 -3.70
C LYS A 11 7.63 9.43 -3.48
N ILE A 12 6.85 9.42 -4.57
CA ILE A 12 5.39 9.42 -4.50
C ILE A 12 4.89 8.14 -3.83
N LEU A 13 5.46 6.99 -4.20
CA LEU A 13 5.07 5.71 -3.62
C LEU A 13 5.38 5.63 -2.13
N SER A 14 6.58 6.04 -1.71
CA SER A 14 6.96 6.07 -0.29
C SER A 14 6.12 7.07 0.52
N VAL A 15 5.85 8.28 -0.01
CA VAL A 15 5.01 9.28 0.66
C VAL A 15 3.56 8.80 0.78
N SER A 16 2.98 8.19 -0.26
CA SER A 16 1.62 7.62 -0.19
C SER A 16 1.52 6.46 0.80
N LEU A 17 2.54 5.60 0.89
CA LEU A 17 2.60 4.50 1.88
C LEU A 17 2.71 5.04 3.31
N LEU A 18 3.57 6.03 3.56
CA LEU A 18 3.69 6.67 4.87
C LEU A 18 2.41 7.42 5.26
N PHE A 19 1.77 8.08 4.30
CA PHE A 19 0.49 8.73 4.52
C PHE A 19 -0.61 7.70 4.87
N ASN A 20 -0.66 6.57 4.16
CA ASN A 20 -1.56 5.47 4.52
C ASN A 20 -1.26 4.90 5.91
N ALA A 21 0.01 4.73 6.28
CA ALA A 21 0.38 4.26 7.61
C ALA A 21 -0.10 5.22 8.71
N LEU A 22 0.05 6.54 8.51
CA LEU A 22 -0.47 7.57 9.42
C LEU A 22 -2.00 7.54 9.54
N VAL A 23 -2.71 7.40 8.41
CA VAL A 23 -4.18 7.26 8.40
C VAL A 23 -4.62 6.01 9.18
N THR A 24 -3.86 4.92 9.07
CA THR A 24 -4.12 3.66 9.78
C THR A 24 -3.88 3.78 11.29
N LEU A 25 -2.87 4.56 11.72
CA LEU A 25 -2.70 4.91 13.13
C LEU A 25 -3.82 5.80 13.67
N CYS A 26 -4.27 6.79 12.88
CA CYS A 26 -5.41 7.61 13.26
C CYS A 26 -6.70 6.78 13.39
N LEU A 27 -6.86 5.73 12.59
CA LEU A 27 -7.96 4.77 12.72
C LEU A 27 -7.94 4.01 14.06
N LEU A 28 -6.74 3.72 14.60
CA LEU A 28 -6.60 3.05 15.90
C LEU A 28 -7.15 3.92 17.05
N TYR A 29 -6.97 5.23 16.95
CA TYR A 29 -7.39 6.20 17.97
C TYR A 29 -8.81 6.75 17.74
N SER A 30 -9.42 6.45 16.59
CA SER A 30 -10.73 6.96 16.19
C SER A 30 -11.85 6.14 16.83
N GLY A 31 -12.46 6.70 17.88
CA GLY A 31 -13.62 6.10 18.56
C GLY A 31 -14.98 6.38 17.89
N SER A 32 -15.03 7.23 16.85
CA SER A 32 -16.29 7.67 16.23
C SER A 32 -16.50 7.09 14.83
N ALA A 33 -17.72 6.61 14.55
CA ALA A 33 -18.09 6.00 13.27
C ALA A 33 -17.85 6.93 12.08
N TRP A 34 -18.11 8.23 12.25
CA TRP A 34 -17.87 9.25 11.21
C TRP A 34 -16.39 9.44 10.90
N GLN A 35 -15.53 9.40 11.91
CA GLN A 35 -14.09 9.55 11.74
C GLN A 35 -13.50 8.34 10.98
N SER A 36 -13.92 7.13 11.34
CA SER A 36 -13.49 5.91 10.64
C SER A 36 -13.97 5.88 9.18
N PHE A 37 -15.16 6.40 8.89
CA PHE A 37 -15.65 6.56 7.52
C PHE A 37 -14.81 7.54 6.70
N CYS A 38 -14.55 8.74 7.22
CA CYS A 38 -13.70 9.73 6.55
C CYS A 38 -12.27 9.19 6.32
N LEU A 39 -11.68 8.53 7.32
CA LEU A 39 -10.34 7.94 7.19
C LEU A 39 -10.30 6.81 6.15
N SER A 40 -11.37 6.01 6.03
CA SER A 40 -11.45 4.95 5.01
C SER A 40 -11.48 5.52 3.58
N ILE A 41 -12.17 6.65 3.37
CA ILE A 41 -12.17 7.34 2.07
C ILE A 41 -10.75 7.82 1.73
N VAL A 42 -10.07 8.46 2.69
CA VAL A 42 -8.71 8.96 2.50
C VAL A 42 -7.73 7.81 2.21
N PHE A 43 -7.83 6.72 2.96
CA PHE A 43 -7.04 5.51 2.76
C PHE A 43 -7.26 4.91 1.36
N SER A 44 -8.51 4.82 0.91
CA SER A 44 -8.85 4.32 -0.42
C SER A 44 -8.29 5.20 -1.53
N ALA A 45 -8.47 6.53 -1.42
CA ALA A 45 -7.93 7.48 -2.40
C ALA A 45 -6.41 7.37 -2.52
N SER A 46 -5.70 7.36 -1.39
CA SER A 46 -4.24 7.23 -1.36
C SER A 46 -3.76 5.87 -1.86
N SER A 47 -4.50 4.78 -1.59
CA SER A 47 -4.21 3.46 -2.15
C SER A 47 -4.28 3.46 -3.67
N VAL A 48 -5.27 4.13 -4.27
CA VAL A 48 -5.35 4.28 -5.74
C VAL A 48 -4.12 5.02 -6.29
N PHE A 49 -3.65 6.07 -5.61
CA PHE A 49 -2.41 6.77 -6.00
C PHE A 49 -1.18 5.85 -5.92
N CYS A 50 -1.07 5.04 -4.86
CA CYS A 50 0.01 4.09 -4.69
C CYS A 50 0.05 3.05 -5.83
N TRP A 51 -1.10 2.47 -6.18
CA TRP A 51 -1.23 1.51 -7.29
C TRP A 51 -0.83 2.13 -8.64
N ASN A 52 -1.24 3.38 -8.88
CA ASN A 52 -0.87 4.08 -10.11
C ASN A 52 0.64 4.37 -10.16
N ALA A 53 1.23 4.84 -9.06
CA ALA A 53 2.66 5.09 -8.98
C ALA A 53 3.48 3.81 -9.17
N LEU A 54 3.03 2.69 -8.60
CA LEU A 54 3.67 1.39 -8.73
C LEU A 54 3.62 0.87 -10.16
N ASN A 55 2.47 1.00 -10.83
CA ASN A 55 2.35 0.62 -12.24
C ASN A 55 3.34 1.42 -13.11
N VAL A 56 3.42 2.74 -12.92
CA VAL A 56 4.37 3.58 -13.67
C VAL A 56 5.84 3.21 -13.37
N ALA A 57 6.17 2.90 -12.12
CA ALA A 57 7.50 2.40 -11.76
C ALA A 57 7.81 1.08 -12.48
N ASN A 58 6.85 0.15 -12.50
CA ASN A 58 6.99 -1.16 -13.11
C ASN A 58 7.18 -1.06 -14.64
N THR A 59 6.49 -0.13 -15.30
CA THR A 59 6.67 0.11 -16.74
C THR A 59 8.00 0.77 -17.11
N SER A 60 8.61 1.50 -16.17
CA SER A 60 9.87 2.21 -16.41
C SER A 60 11.09 1.32 -16.14
N LEU A 61 10.98 0.37 -15.21
CA LEU A 61 12.07 -0.53 -14.82
C LEU A 61 12.14 -1.82 -15.66
N ILE A 62 11.02 -2.26 -16.25
CA ILE A 62 10.93 -3.57 -16.90
C ILE A 62 10.91 -3.45 -18.43
N PRO A 63 11.87 -4.07 -19.15
CA PRO A 63 11.86 -4.05 -20.60
C PRO A 63 10.62 -4.75 -21.18
N ILE A 64 10.11 -4.24 -22.29
CA ILE A 64 8.86 -4.70 -22.96
C ILE A 64 8.77 -6.23 -23.12
N ARG A 65 9.90 -6.91 -23.33
CA ARG A 65 9.94 -8.35 -23.59
C ARG A 65 9.61 -9.22 -22.37
N VAL A 66 9.80 -8.71 -21.15
CA VAL A 66 9.52 -9.45 -19.90
C VAL A 66 8.39 -8.83 -19.06
N ARG A 67 7.76 -7.76 -19.57
CA ARG A 67 6.70 -7.00 -18.90
C ARG A 67 5.45 -7.85 -18.63
N SER A 68 5.05 -8.72 -19.55
CA SER A 68 3.89 -9.61 -19.36
C SER A 68 4.12 -10.62 -18.25
N PHE A 69 5.33 -11.21 -18.18
CA PHE A 69 5.69 -12.14 -17.11
C PHE A 69 5.73 -11.44 -15.76
N ALA A 70 6.43 -10.28 -15.67
CA ALA A 70 6.53 -9.52 -14.43
C ALA A 70 5.17 -9.02 -13.92
N THR A 71 4.29 -8.56 -14.81
CA THR A 71 2.92 -8.15 -14.45
C THR A 71 2.09 -9.34 -13.97
N GLY A 72 2.26 -10.51 -14.60
CA GLY A 72 1.64 -11.77 -14.16
C GLY A 72 2.09 -12.18 -12.76
N SER A 73 3.40 -12.19 -12.50
CA SER A 73 3.96 -12.48 -11.17
C SER A 73 3.47 -11.48 -10.12
N PHE A 74 3.43 -10.18 -10.45
CA PHE A 74 2.96 -9.15 -9.55
C PHE A 74 1.48 -9.33 -9.18
N ASN A 75 0.63 -9.67 -10.15
CA ASN A 75 -0.78 -9.98 -9.88
C ASN A 75 -0.95 -11.25 -9.04
N ALA A 76 -0.14 -12.28 -9.27
CA ALA A 76 -0.15 -13.49 -8.47
C ALA A 76 0.22 -13.19 -7.00
N SER A 77 1.29 -12.40 -6.79
CA SER A 77 1.68 -11.94 -5.45
C SER A 77 0.60 -11.09 -4.79
N ASN A 78 -0.09 -10.22 -5.53
CA ASN A 78 -1.20 -9.43 -5.00
C ASN A 78 -2.37 -10.31 -4.52
N ARG A 79 -2.70 -11.38 -5.26
CA ARG A 79 -3.73 -12.36 -4.85
C ARG A 79 -3.32 -13.10 -3.58
N LEU A 80 -2.06 -13.54 -3.50
CA LEU A 80 -1.53 -14.16 -2.28
C LEU A 80 -1.59 -13.19 -1.10
N GLY A 81 -1.18 -11.93 -1.30
CA GLY A 81 -1.28 -10.88 -0.28
C GLY A 81 -2.71 -10.67 0.22
N GLY A 82 -3.70 -10.66 -0.69
CA GLY A 82 -5.11 -10.58 -0.32
C GLY A 82 -5.61 -11.78 0.50
N LEU A 83 -5.16 -13.00 0.15
CA LEU A 83 -5.48 -14.22 0.90
C LEU A 83 -4.88 -14.16 2.31
N PHE A 84 -3.58 -13.89 2.42
CA PHE A 84 -2.88 -13.80 3.71
C PHE A 84 -3.41 -12.64 4.57
N GLY A 85 -3.72 -11.49 3.95
CA GLY A 85 -4.31 -10.35 4.64
C GLY A 85 -5.69 -10.67 5.23
N SER A 86 -6.54 -11.35 4.46
CA SER A 86 -7.87 -11.76 4.94
C SER A 86 -7.78 -12.78 6.08
N LEU A 87 -6.86 -13.75 5.98
CA LEU A 87 -6.58 -14.72 7.04
C LEU A 87 -6.07 -14.05 8.32
N LEU A 88 -5.10 -13.14 8.20
CA LEU A 88 -4.54 -12.38 9.33
C LEU A 88 -5.64 -11.57 10.02
N ILE A 89 -6.44 -10.81 9.26
CA ILE A 89 -7.55 -10.04 9.83
C ILE A 89 -8.55 -10.97 10.53
N GLY A 90 -8.86 -12.12 9.95
CA GLY A 90 -9.76 -13.12 10.54
C GLY A 90 -9.26 -13.66 11.88
N VAL A 91 -7.97 -13.98 12.01
CA VAL A 91 -7.38 -14.45 13.27
C VAL A 91 -7.31 -13.33 14.31
N PHE A 92 -6.96 -12.12 13.87
CA PHE A 92 -6.81 -10.98 14.78
C PHE A 92 -8.14 -10.39 15.27
N ILE A 93 -9.24 -10.58 14.54
CA ILE A 93 -10.55 -10.09 14.99
C ILE A 93 -11.03 -10.81 16.26
N GLU A 94 -10.66 -12.09 16.42
CA GLU A 94 -10.97 -12.86 17.64
C GLU A 94 -10.11 -12.42 18.84
N SER A 95 -8.93 -11.85 18.58
CA SER A 95 -7.97 -11.40 19.61
C SER A 95 -8.08 -9.91 19.97
N GLY A 96 -8.92 -9.16 19.25
CA GLY A 96 -9.17 -7.73 19.48
C GLY A 96 -8.83 -6.83 18.29
N CYS A 97 -9.72 -5.88 18.01
CA CYS A 97 -9.69 -5.01 16.82
C CYS A 97 -8.37 -4.21 16.67
N GLY A 98 -7.72 -3.86 17.79
CA GLY A 98 -6.47 -3.10 17.79
C GLY A 98 -5.29 -3.84 17.16
N TYR A 99 -5.20 -5.17 17.33
CA TYR A 99 -4.08 -5.95 16.79
C TYR A 99 -4.11 -6.05 15.26
N SER A 100 -5.31 -6.14 14.68
CA SER A 100 -5.49 -6.17 13.23
C SER A 100 -5.02 -4.86 12.56
N VAL A 101 -5.38 -3.72 13.17
CA VAL A 101 -4.96 -2.39 12.69
C VAL A 101 -3.45 -2.19 12.86
N LEU A 102 -2.86 -2.69 13.95
CA LEU A 102 -1.41 -2.64 14.16
C LEU A 102 -0.65 -3.49 13.13
N SER A 103 -1.17 -4.68 12.78
CA SER A 103 -0.59 -5.53 11.73
C SER A 103 -0.64 -4.85 10.35
N LEU A 104 -1.72 -4.13 10.04
CA LEU A 104 -1.81 -3.35 8.81
C LEU A 104 -0.77 -2.21 8.79
N PHE A 105 -0.59 -1.53 9.92
CA PHE A 105 0.40 -0.47 10.06
C PHE A 105 1.84 -0.97 9.84
N THR A 106 2.21 -2.10 10.46
CA THR A 106 3.56 -2.67 10.29
C THR A 106 3.81 -3.13 8.85
N MET A 107 2.80 -3.70 8.19
CA MET A 107 2.89 -4.05 6.77
C MET A 107 3.05 -2.82 5.86
N LEU A 108 2.35 -1.72 6.14
CA LEU A 108 2.49 -0.47 5.38
C LEU A 108 3.88 0.16 5.58
N ILE A 109 4.42 0.14 6.79
CA ILE A 109 5.79 0.58 7.07
C ILE A 109 6.82 -0.29 6.34
N LEU A 110 6.67 -1.63 6.40
CA LEU A 110 7.55 -2.53 5.66
C LEU A 110 7.48 -2.25 4.15
N GLY A 111 6.29 -2.00 3.61
CA GLY A 111 6.10 -1.57 2.22
C GLY A 111 6.81 -0.25 1.90
N ALA A 112 6.71 0.74 2.80
CA ALA A 112 7.41 2.02 2.66
C ALA A 112 8.95 1.84 2.67
N ILE A 113 9.48 1.01 3.57
CA ILE A 113 10.92 0.70 3.65
C ILE A 113 11.38 -0.03 2.38
N CYS A 114 10.65 -1.06 1.93
CA CYS A 114 10.95 -1.76 0.68
C CYS A 114 10.95 -0.81 -0.53
N SER A 115 10.03 0.16 -0.57
CA SER A 115 10.03 1.21 -1.61
C SER A 115 11.31 2.06 -1.59
N THR A 116 11.85 2.35 -0.40
CA THR A 116 13.13 3.05 -0.28
C THR A 116 14.32 2.20 -0.70
N LEU A 117 14.18 0.87 -0.82
CA LEU A 117 15.24 -0.04 -1.26
C LEU A 117 15.29 -0.24 -2.80
N LEU A 118 14.25 0.14 -3.54
CA LEU A 118 14.15 -0.10 -5.00
C LEU A 118 15.26 0.60 -5.83
N PRO A 119 16.24 -0.08 -6.46
CA PRO A 119 17.40 0.58 -7.09
C PRO A 119 17.04 1.73 -8.05
N LYS A 120 17.86 2.79 -8.03
CA LYS A 120 17.75 3.94 -8.95
C LYS A 120 17.94 3.42 -10.37
N SER A 121 16.96 3.65 -11.25
CA SER A 121 17.24 3.76 -12.68
C SER A 121 17.42 5.23 -13.03
#